data_AF-A0A9J9FWZ1-F1
#
_entry.id   AF-A0A9J9FWZ1-F1
#
_cell.length_a   1.000
_cell.length_b   1.000
_cell.length_c   1.000
_cell.angle_alpha   90.00
_cell.angle_beta   90.00
_cell.angle_gamma   90.00
#
_symmetry.space_group_name_H-M   'P 1'
#
loop_
_entity.id
_entity.type
_entity.pdbx_description
1 polymer ?
#
loop_
_entity_poly.entity_id
_entity_poly.type
_entity_poly.pdbx_seq_one_letter_code
_entity_poly.pdbx_strand_id
1 'polypeptide(L)'
;MKWRRRNERRYQSPAAGAVVRRPVPLVQPWEGRQVKTPDTTKAVSSATRQGAQIITPGGLPAKLNTVTAEVLARLLNYERLTSLDAVDEASTTRLSAVTFYLAEKYGWPIEAVDKAAGCRDGRVAWVAEYFLGPEIVARAMADGAGDWCAKVRAARRARRAHAAQARREAERANAARKARRHHPGQQGLFEGGAA
;
A
#
# COMPACT_ATOMS: atom_id res chain seq x y z
N MET A 1 22.27 -21.12 -18.16
CA MET A 1 22.02 -22.49 -17.63
C MET A 1 20.59 -22.90 -17.96
N LYS A 2 20.35 -24.16 -18.33
CA LYS A 2 19.10 -24.62 -18.96
C LYS A 2 18.64 -25.92 -18.29
N TRP A 3 17.61 -25.87 -17.45
CA TRP A 3 17.01 -27.06 -16.84
C TRP A 3 15.72 -27.45 -17.55
N ARG A 4 15.52 -28.76 -17.78
CA ARG A 4 14.49 -29.33 -18.66
C ARG A 4 13.98 -30.64 -18.05
N ARG A 5 12.69 -30.97 -18.31
CA ARG A 5 11.93 -32.17 -17.85
C ARG A 5 11.58 -32.13 -16.34
N ARG A 6 10.55 -32.85 -15.85
CA ARG A 6 9.64 -33.84 -16.48
C ARG A 6 8.25 -33.82 -15.81
N ASN A 7 7.24 -34.39 -16.49
CA ASN A 7 5.96 -34.85 -15.90
C ASN A 7 6.18 -35.70 -14.64
N GLU A 8 5.20 -35.71 -13.71
CA GLU A 8 4.33 -36.89 -13.53
C GLU A 8 3.05 -36.62 -12.73
N ARG A 9 1.97 -37.31 -13.15
CA ARG A 9 0.70 -37.40 -12.42
C ARG A 9 0.86 -38.42 -11.29
N ARG A 10 0.43 -38.09 -10.07
CA ARG A 10 0.15 -39.09 -9.03
C ARG A 10 -0.75 -38.49 -7.95
N TYR A 11 -2.05 -38.81 -8.03
CA TYR A 11 -2.95 -39.19 -6.93
C TYR A 11 -4.35 -39.43 -7.51
N GLN A 12 -4.56 -40.63 -8.04
CA GLN A 12 -5.87 -41.26 -8.06
C GLN A 12 -5.88 -42.32 -6.96
N SER A 13 -6.94 -42.36 -6.16
CA SER A 13 -7.39 -43.58 -5.49
C SER A 13 -8.91 -43.54 -5.34
N PRO A 14 -9.59 -44.71 -5.29
CA PRO A 14 -10.99 -44.81 -5.70
C PRO A 14 -11.96 -45.16 -4.55
N ALA A 15 -13.25 -44.93 -4.79
CA ALA A 15 -14.40 -45.31 -3.96
C ALA A 15 -14.49 -44.59 -2.58
N ALA A 16 -15.67 -44.32 -2.00
CA ALA A 16 -17.05 -44.49 -2.44
C ALA A 16 -17.91 -43.31 -1.91
N GLY A 17 -19.08 -43.05 -2.52
CA GLY A 17 -19.98 -41.99 -2.04
C GLY A 17 -20.98 -41.51 -3.09
N ALA A 18 -21.84 -42.41 -3.59
CA ALA A 18 -22.84 -42.04 -4.58
C ALA A 18 -24.02 -41.29 -3.93
N VAL A 19 -24.35 -40.10 -4.45
CA VAL A 19 -25.67 -39.47 -4.29
C VAL A 19 -26.20 -39.08 -5.66
N VAL A 20 -27.50 -39.30 -5.86
CA VAL A 20 -28.16 -39.44 -7.15
C VAL A 20 -28.38 -38.10 -7.86
N ARG A 21 -28.23 -38.09 -9.19
CA ARG A 21 -28.52 -36.94 -10.07
C ARG A 21 -30.03 -36.69 -10.19
N ARG A 22 -30.44 -35.42 -10.29
CA ARG A 22 -31.52 -35.02 -11.22
C ARG A 22 -31.02 -33.91 -12.16
N PRO A 23 -31.37 -33.94 -13.47
CA PRO A 23 -30.83 -33.03 -14.47
C PRO A 23 -31.80 -31.88 -14.84
N VAL A 24 -31.26 -30.72 -15.20
CA VAL A 24 -31.95 -29.56 -15.84
C VAL A 24 -30.95 -28.92 -16.84
N PRO A 25 -31.37 -28.40 -18.02
CA PRO A 25 -30.60 -28.62 -19.26
C PRO A 25 -29.71 -27.46 -19.76
N LEU A 26 -28.99 -27.77 -20.85
CA LEU A 26 -28.06 -26.91 -21.60
C LEU A 26 -28.79 -26.00 -22.61
N VAL A 27 -28.93 -24.71 -22.28
CA VAL A 27 -29.36 -23.57 -23.12
C VAL A 27 -28.73 -22.30 -22.49
N GLN A 28 -28.13 -21.31 -23.15
CA GLN A 28 -27.59 -21.10 -24.51
C GLN A 28 -26.44 -20.06 -24.40
N PRO A 29 -25.67 -19.69 -25.45
CA PRO A 29 -24.61 -18.68 -25.32
C PRO A 29 -25.19 -17.27 -25.12
N TRP A 30 -24.64 -16.57 -24.13
CA TRP A 30 -24.97 -15.20 -23.78
C TRP A 30 -24.36 -14.21 -24.81
N GLU A 31 -25.15 -13.81 -25.80
CA GLU A 31 -24.88 -12.57 -26.52
C GLU A 31 -25.06 -11.37 -25.56
N GLY A 32 -24.27 -10.31 -25.73
CA GLY A 32 -24.49 -9.05 -25.01
C GLY A 32 -23.56 -8.76 -23.81
N ARG A 33 -22.24 -8.75 -24.03
CA ARG A 33 -21.34 -7.85 -23.29
C ARG A 33 -20.47 -7.08 -24.25
N GLN A 34 -20.91 -5.87 -24.57
CA GLN A 34 -20.00 -4.88 -25.14
C GLN A 34 -18.84 -4.67 -24.16
N VAL A 35 -17.64 -4.96 -24.64
CA VAL A 35 -16.40 -4.49 -24.02
C VAL A 35 -16.39 -2.98 -24.24
N LYS A 36 -16.66 -2.20 -23.18
CA LYS A 36 -16.63 -0.75 -23.26
C LYS A 36 -15.17 -0.29 -23.26
N THR A 37 -14.60 -0.20 -24.45
CA THR A 37 -13.33 0.50 -24.68
C THR A 37 -13.46 1.96 -24.22
N PRO A 38 -12.43 2.55 -23.59
CA PRO A 38 -12.47 3.95 -23.21
C PRO A 38 -12.39 4.84 -24.46
N ASP A 39 -13.45 5.59 -24.75
CA ASP A 39 -13.48 6.57 -25.83
C ASP A 39 -12.57 7.76 -25.52
N THR A 40 -11.58 7.99 -26.38
CA THR A 40 -10.85 9.26 -26.44
C THR A 40 -11.80 10.33 -26.99
N THR A 41 -12.50 11.06 -26.12
CA THR A 41 -13.32 12.22 -26.53
C THR A 41 -13.15 13.42 -25.59
N LYS A 42 -12.44 14.41 -26.14
CA LYS A 42 -12.47 15.86 -25.86
C LYS A 42 -12.19 16.35 -24.43
N ALA A 43 -11.17 17.20 -24.35
CA ALA A 43 -11.05 18.19 -23.29
C ALA A 43 -12.29 19.10 -23.28
N VAL A 44 -13.05 19.05 -22.18
CA VAL A 44 -14.10 20.02 -21.86
C VAL A 44 -13.63 20.82 -20.65
N SER A 45 -13.05 21.99 -20.92
CA SER A 45 -12.73 22.98 -19.89
C SER A 45 -14.01 23.60 -19.32
N SER A 46 -14.59 22.97 -18.30
CA SER A 46 -15.78 23.47 -17.59
C SER A 46 -15.73 23.18 -16.09
N ALA A 47 -14.73 23.70 -15.40
CA ALA A 47 -14.83 23.95 -13.97
C ALA A 47 -15.27 25.40 -13.75
N THR A 48 -16.58 25.62 -13.62
CA THR A 48 -17.12 26.89 -13.10
C THR A 48 -16.46 27.13 -11.75
N ARG A 49 -15.72 28.24 -11.60
CA ARG A 49 -15.06 28.60 -10.34
C ARG A 49 -16.12 28.83 -9.26
N GLN A 50 -16.47 27.77 -8.53
CA GLN A 50 -17.21 27.89 -7.28
C GLN A 50 -16.40 28.80 -6.36
N GLY A 51 -17.06 29.82 -5.81
CA GLY A 51 -16.40 30.94 -5.16
C GLY A 51 -15.40 30.48 -4.12
N ALA A 52 -14.27 31.18 -4.02
CA ALA A 52 -13.10 30.79 -3.24
C ALA A 52 -13.52 30.34 -1.82
N GLN A 53 -13.57 29.02 -1.62
CA GLN A 53 -13.71 28.47 -0.29
C GLN A 53 -12.50 28.96 0.51
N ILE A 54 -12.72 29.36 1.76
CA ILE A 54 -11.61 29.73 2.64
C ILE A 54 -10.93 28.42 3.04
N ILE A 55 -10.06 27.92 2.17
CA ILE A 55 -9.35 26.65 2.37
C ILE A 55 -8.40 26.85 3.55
N THR A 56 -8.89 26.44 4.71
CA THR A 56 -8.16 26.52 5.97
C THR A 56 -7.25 25.30 6.03
N PRO A 57 -5.93 25.46 6.21
CA PRO A 57 -5.01 24.33 6.28
C PRO A 57 -5.30 23.49 7.53
N GLY A 58 -5.00 22.18 7.44
CA GLY A 58 -5.24 21.25 8.52
C GLY A 58 -4.33 21.46 9.75
N GLY A 59 -4.67 20.82 10.85
CA GLY A 59 -3.87 20.81 12.07
C GLY A 59 -2.54 20.06 11.90
N LEU A 60 -1.48 20.54 12.55
CA LEU A 60 -0.17 19.89 12.49
C LEU A 60 -0.02 18.81 13.58
N PRO A 61 0.41 17.58 13.24
CA PRO A 61 0.69 16.53 14.23
C PRO A 61 1.77 16.92 15.24
N ALA A 62 1.44 16.83 16.54
CA ALA A 62 2.38 17.14 17.62
C ALA A 62 3.57 16.16 17.72
N LYS A 63 3.40 14.88 17.32
CA LYS A 63 4.47 13.86 17.36
C LYS A 63 5.29 13.86 16.06
N LEU A 64 6.40 14.60 16.07
CA LEU A 64 7.25 14.88 14.90
C LEU A 64 7.97 13.66 14.32
N ASN A 65 8.35 12.67 15.13
CA ASN A 65 9.16 11.51 14.71
C ASN A 65 8.33 10.35 14.11
N THR A 66 7.10 10.63 13.67
CA THR A 66 6.12 9.66 13.16
C THR A 66 6.08 9.62 11.63
N VAL A 67 5.58 8.50 11.07
CA VAL A 67 5.32 8.38 9.63
C VAL A 67 4.27 9.40 9.18
N THR A 68 3.21 9.61 9.97
CA THR A 68 2.15 10.60 9.69
C THR A 68 2.69 12.02 9.53
N ALA A 69 3.56 12.45 10.44
CA ALA A 69 4.21 13.75 10.33
C ALA A 69 5.12 13.84 9.10
N GLU A 70 5.87 12.78 8.78
CA GLU A 70 6.75 12.75 7.61
C GLU A 70 5.99 12.79 6.27
N VAL A 71 4.90 12.05 6.14
CA VAL A 71 4.04 12.09 4.94
C VAL A 71 3.45 13.49 4.74
N LEU A 72 2.93 14.12 5.80
CA LEU A 72 2.42 15.48 5.70
C LEU A 72 3.53 16.49 5.34
N ALA A 73 4.72 16.38 5.94
CA ALA A 73 5.85 17.27 5.64
C ALA A 73 6.41 17.13 4.21
N ARG A 74 6.08 16.04 3.50
CA ARG A 74 6.36 15.85 2.06
C ARG A 74 5.27 16.44 1.18
N LEU A 75 4.00 16.19 1.51
CA LEU A 75 2.87 16.81 0.80
C LEU A 75 2.94 18.36 0.87
N LEU A 76 3.33 18.91 2.02
CA LEU A 76 3.62 20.35 2.23
C LEU A 76 4.90 20.85 1.53
N ASN A 77 5.68 19.96 0.93
CA ASN A 77 6.85 20.27 0.10
C ASN A 77 6.52 20.22 -1.40
N TYR A 78 5.22 20.20 -1.75
CA TYR A 78 4.70 19.96 -3.09
C TYR A 78 5.07 18.58 -3.68
N GLU A 79 5.51 17.62 -2.86
CA GLU A 79 5.79 16.26 -3.31
C GLU A 79 4.48 15.51 -3.58
N ARG A 80 4.41 14.83 -4.72
CA ARG A 80 3.34 13.91 -5.09
C ARG A 80 3.78 12.50 -4.71
N LEU A 81 2.98 11.78 -3.93
CA LEU A 81 3.39 10.52 -3.29
C LEU A 81 2.55 9.35 -3.79
N THR A 82 3.19 8.32 -4.35
CA THR A 82 2.58 7.00 -4.53
C THR A 82 2.91 6.10 -3.35
N SER A 83 2.19 4.97 -3.24
CA SER A 83 2.43 3.97 -2.20
C SER A 83 3.84 3.36 -2.25
N LEU A 84 4.53 3.34 -3.40
CA LEU A 84 5.92 2.88 -3.50
C LEU A 84 6.90 3.93 -2.97
N ASP A 85 6.73 5.19 -3.37
CA ASP A 85 7.55 6.30 -2.86
C ASP A 85 7.48 6.34 -1.32
N ALA A 86 6.29 6.16 -0.73
CA ALA A 86 6.13 6.10 0.72
C ALA A 86 6.80 4.89 1.40
N VAL A 87 7.04 3.78 0.69
CA VAL A 87 7.82 2.64 1.20
C VAL A 87 9.29 3.01 1.27
N ASP A 88 9.86 3.49 0.18
CA ASP A 88 11.29 3.80 0.10
C ASP A 88 11.65 5.01 0.99
N GLU A 89 10.83 6.05 0.93
CA GLU A 89 11.12 7.35 1.55
C GLU A 89 10.61 7.47 2.99
N ALA A 90 9.35 7.08 3.26
CA ALA A 90 8.72 7.22 4.59
C ALA A 90 8.71 5.91 5.40
N SER A 91 9.21 4.80 4.82
CA SER A 91 9.21 3.47 5.41
C SER A 91 7.82 2.95 5.78
N THR A 92 6.81 3.19 4.93
CA THR A 92 5.43 2.72 5.12
C THR A 92 4.80 2.15 3.86
N THR A 93 4.20 0.96 3.97
CA THR A 93 3.35 0.36 2.93
C THR A 93 1.90 0.85 2.98
N ARG A 94 1.54 1.65 3.99
CA ARG A 94 0.15 2.02 4.31
C ARG A 94 -0.14 3.50 4.05
N LEU A 95 0.34 4.05 2.93
CA LEU A 95 0.16 5.47 2.59
C LEU A 95 -1.32 5.89 2.63
N SER A 96 -2.21 5.12 2.01
CA SER A 96 -3.65 5.38 1.98
C SER A 96 -4.30 5.50 3.38
N ALA A 97 -3.85 4.69 4.34
CA ALA A 97 -4.34 4.78 5.72
C ALA A 97 -3.78 6.00 6.46
N VAL A 98 -2.59 6.48 6.08
CA VAL A 98 -1.98 7.70 6.64
C VAL A 98 -2.65 8.95 6.06
N THR A 99 -2.92 8.98 4.75
CA THR A 99 -3.62 10.11 4.11
C THR A 99 -5.07 10.21 4.59
N PHE A 100 -5.79 9.09 4.70
CA PHE A 100 -7.11 9.06 5.34
C PHE A 100 -7.09 9.58 6.78
N TYR A 101 -6.11 9.17 7.60
CA TYR A 101 -5.97 9.66 8.97
C TYR A 101 -5.62 11.16 9.05
N LEU A 102 -4.88 11.70 8.08
CA LEU A 102 -4.58 13.13 7.96
C LEU A 102 -5.83 13.94 7.56
N ALA A 103 -6.66 13.41 6.66
CA ALA A 103 -7.95 14.02 6.32
C ALA A 103 -8.91 14.03 7.52
N GLU A 104 -9.23 12.86 8.07
CA GLU A 104 -10.25 12.72 9.13
C GLU A 104 -9.88 13.40 10.45
N LYS A 105 -8.65 13.21 10.94
CA LYS A 105 -8.27 13.69 12.28
C LYS A 105 -7.72 15.12 12.27
N TYR A 106 -7.06 15.52 11.20
CA TYR A 106 -6.35 16.78 11.13
C TYR A 106 -6.95 17.75 10.10
N GLY A 107 -7.97 17.34 9.34
CA GLY A 107 -8.64 18.21 8.37
C GLY A 107 -7.81 18.55 7.14
N TRP A 108 -6.84 17.70 6.76
CA TRP A 108 -6.05 17.94 5.53
C TRP A 108 -6.81 17.50 4.28
N PRO A 109 -7.16 18.43 3.36
CA PRO A 109 -7.78 18.09 2.07
C PRO A 109 -6.73 17.49 1.11
N ILE A 110 -6.40 16.23 1.31
CA ILE A 110 -5.46 15.49 0.45
C ILE A 110 -6.22 14.93 -0.75
N GLU A 111 -5.78 15.32 -1.94
CA GLU A 111 -6.30 14.83 -3.21
C GLU A 111 -5.57 13.54 -3.63
N ALA A 112 -6.24 12.74 -4.46
CA ALA A 112 -5.70 11.52 -5.04
C ALA A 112 -6.11 11.41 -6.52
N VAL A 113 -5.17 11.02 -7.38
CA VAL A 113 -5.43 10.70 -8.79
C VAL A 113 -4.86 9.33 -9.15
N ASP A 114 -5.53 8.63 -10.05
CA ASP A 114 -5.03 7.36 -10.59
C ASP A 114 -3.89 7.59 -11.58
N LYS A 115 -2.77 6.90 -11.36
CA LYS A 115 -1.55 6.97 -12.15
C LYS A 115 -1.18 5.58 -12.65
N ALA A 116 -0.93 5.46 -13.95
CA ALA A 116 -0.40 4.22 -14.51
C ALA A 116 1.08 4.04 -14.12
N ALA A 117 1.44 2.84 -13.66
CA ALA A 117 2.77 2.46 -13.25
C ALA A 117 3.20 1.15 -13.93
N GLY A 118 4.40 1.14 -14.52
CA GLY A 118 4.99 -0.06 -15.12
C GLY A 118 5.54 -1.01 -14.06
N CYS A 119 5.10 -2.27 -14.07
CA CYS A 119 5.59 -3.31 -13.17
C CYS A 119 6.78 -4.07 -13.80
N ARG A 120 7.72 -4.52 -12.96
CA ARG A 120 8.92 -5.25 -13.40
C ARG A 120 8.63 -6.58 -14.11
N ASP A 121 7.44 -7.14 -13.92
CA ASP A 121 6.95 -8.35 -14.59
C ASP A 121 6.26 -8.08 -15.94
N GLY A 122 6.30 -6.83 -16.44
CA GLY A 122 5.74 -6.42 -17.72
C GLY A 122 4.27 -5.99 -17.67
N ARG A 123 3.62 -6.03 -16.51
CA ARG A 123 2.25 -5.51 -16.35
C ARG A 123 2.22 -3.99 -16.22
N VAL A 124 1.08 -3.38 -16.55
CA VAL A 124 0.73 -2.02 -16.12
C VAL A 124 -0.24 -2.14 -14.95
N ALA A 125 0.04 -1.43 -13.85
CA ALA A 125 -0.85 -1.29 -12.72
C ALA A 125 -1.33 0.17 -12.62
N TRP A 126 -2.52 0.38 -12.08
CA TRP A 126 -2.99 1.71 -11.69
C TRP A 126 -2.79 1.88 -10.18
N VAL A 127 -2.17 3.00 -9.79
CA VAL A 127 -1.87 3.33 -8.39
C VAL A 127 -2.35 4.73 -8.07
N ALA A 128 -2.82 4.95 -6.83
CA ALA A 128 -3.14 6.28 -6.36
C ALA A 128 -1.86 7.10 -6.12
N GLU A 129 -1.83 8.32 -6.67
CA GLU A 129 -0.86 9.36 -6.38
C GLU A 129 -1.53 10.47 -5.56
N TYR A 130 -1.01 10.73 -4.36
CA TYR A 130 -1.56 11.68 -3.39
C TYR A 130 -0.81 13.01 -3.40
N PHE A 131 -1.52 14.13 -3.24
CA PHE A 131 -0.96 15.48 -3.22
C PHE A 131 -1.85 16.46 -2.44
N LEU A 132 -1.34 17.67 -2.18
CA LEU A 132 -2.11 18.81 -1.68
C LEU A 132 -2.24 19.86 -2.78
N GLY A 133 -3.37 20.58 -2.80
CA GLY A 133 -3.56 21.75 -3.65
C GLY A 133 -2.53 22.85 -3.34
N PRO A 134 -1.96 23.53 -4.35
CA PRO A 134 -0.82 24.43 -4.16
C PRO A 134 -1.15 25.65 -3.30
N GLU A 135 -2.38 26.15 -3.36
CA GLU A 135 -2.93 27.21 -2.51
C GLU A 135 -3.00 26.80 -1.02
N ILE A 136 -3.30 25.53 -0.75
CA ILE A 136 -3.37 24.94 0.60
C ILE A 136 -1.98 24.88 1.22
N VAL A 137 -1.00 24.43 0.42
CA VAL A 137 0.42 24.42 0.82
C VAL A 137 0.92 25.84 1.05
N ALA A 138 0.64 26.78 0.14
CA ALA A 138 1.05 28.17 0.29
C ALA A 138 0.48 28.79 1.58
N ARG A 139 -0.79 28.53 1.89
CA ARG A 139 -1.42 29.01 3.13
C ARG A 139 -0.82 28.36 4.38
N ALA A 140 -0.65 27.04 4.40
CA ALA A 140 0.00 26.34 5.51
C ALA A 140 1.42 26.83 5.78
N MET A 141 2.18 27.13 4.72
CA MET A 141 3.54 27.65 4.83
C MET A 141 3.57 29.09 5.35
N ALA A 142 2.61 29.93 4.96
CA ALA A 142 2.42 31.27 5.54
C ALA A 142 2.01 31.22 7.03
N ASP A 143 1.19 30.23 7.40
CA ASP A 143 0.79 29.96 8.80
C ASP A 143 1.92 29.26 9.62
N GLY A 144 3.14 29.17 9.08
CA GLY A 144 4.35 28.73 9.81
C GLY A 144 4.70 27.24 9.70
N ALA A 145 4.05 26.46 8.82
CA ALA A 145 4.33 25.02 8.68
C ALA A 145 5.77 24.70 8.24
N GLY A 146 6.51 25.64 7.64
CA GLY A 146 7.91 25.45 7.23
C GLY A 146 8.84 25.03 8.38
N ASP A 147 8.73 25.70 9.53
CA ASP A 147 9.49 25.39 10.75
C ASP A 147 9.14 24.00 11.30
N TRP A 148 7.85 23.65 11.25
CA TRP A 148 7.39 22.33 11.66
C TRP A 148 7.95 21.25 10.73
N CYS A 149 7.91 21.44 9.40
CA CYS A 149 8.49 20.55 8.41
C CYS A 149 10.01 20.36 8.64
N ALA A 150 10.75 21.42 8.96
CA ALA A 150 12.17 21.33 9.29
C ALA A 150 12.42 20.47 10.55
N LYS A 151 11.64 20.68 11.62
CA LYS A 151 11.71 19.91 12.87
C LYS A 151 11.33 18.44 12.66
N VAL A 152 10.32 18.13 11.84
CA VAL A 152 9.96 16.76 11.44
C VAL A 152 11.12 16.08 10.71
N ARG A 153 11.67 16.71 9.66
CA ARG A 153 12.80 16.15 8.90
C ARG A 153 14.01 15.86 9.80
N ALA A 154 14.33 16.76 10.73
CA ALA A 154 15.39 16.54 11.73
C ALA A 154 15.09 15.34 12.65
N ALA A 155 13.90 15.28 13.24
CA ALA A 155 13.49 14.19 14.13
C ALA A 155 13.46 12.82 13.42
N ARG A 156 13.09 12.79 12.13
CA ARG A 156 13.08 11.57 11.31
C ARG A 156 14.51 11.15 10.91
N ARG A 157 15.41 12.07 10.57
CA ARG A 157 16.85 11.77 10.37
C ARG A 157 17.48 11.18 11.63
N ALA A 158 17.26 11.79 12.80
CA ALA A 158 17.73 11.27 14.08
C ALA A 158 17.21 9.84 14.33
N ARG A 159 15.91 9.58 14.09
CA ARG A 159 15.35 8.23 14.22
C ARG A 159 15.97 7.22 13.25
N ARG A 160 16.28 7.62 12.01
CA ARG A 160 16.93 6.76 11.01
C ARG A 160 18.35 6.36 11.41
N ALA A 161 19.09 7.19 12.16
CA ALA A 161 20.43 6.85 12.65
C ALA A 161 20.44 5.57 13.52
N HIS A 162 19.36 5.30 14.27
CA HIS A 162 19.21 4.08 15.07
C HIS A 162 18.78 2.84 14.28
N ALA A 163 18.60 2.92 12.94
CA ALA A 163 18.08 1.79 12.15
C ALA A 163 18.95 0.53 12.23
N ALA A 164 20.28 0.67 12.28
CA ALA A 164 21.20 -0.46 12.41
C ALA A 164 21.10 -1.14 13.79
N GLN A 165 20.88 -0.36 14.86
CA GLN A 165 20.63 -0.88 16.21
C GLN A 165 19.29 -1.62 16.25
N ALA A 166 18.23 -1.01 15.72
CA ALA A 166 16.89 -1.60 15.68
C ALA A 166 16.85 -2.94 14.92
N ARG A 167 17.64 -3.09 13.84
CA ARG A 167 17.81 -4.38 13.13
C ARG A 167 18.41 -5.46 14.05
N ARG A 168 19.53 -5.17 14.73
CA ARG A 168 20.18 -6.10 15.69
C ARG A 168 19.27 -6.45 16.88
N GLU A 169 18.46 -5.50 17.34
CA GLU A 169 17.45 -5.74 18.38
C GLU A 169 16.32 -6.65 17.88
N ALA A 170 15.81 -6.42 16.67
CA ALA A 170 14.78 -7.25 16.05
C ALA A 170 15.28 -8.68 15.79
N GLU A 171 16.52 -8.85 15.30
CA GLU A 171 17.18 -10.14 15.12
C GLU A 171 17.28 -10.91 16.44
N ARG A 172 17.77 -10.28 17.51
CA ARG A 172 17.83 -10.88 18.86
C ARG A 172 16.45 -11.28 19.38
N ALA A 173 15.45 -10.41 19.24
CA ALA A 173 14.08 -10.68 19.67
C ALA A 173 13.44 -11.84 18.87
N ASN A 174 13.67 -11.88 17.55
CA ASN A 174 13.18 -12.95 16.68
C ASN A 174 13.86 -14.29 16.97
N ALA A 175 15.17 -14.30 17.22
CA ALA A 175 15.90 -15.49 17.63
C ALA A 175 15.38 -16.05 18.96
N ALA A 176 15.19 -15.19 19.97
CA ALA A 176 14.60 -15.58 21.25
C ALA A 176 13.16 -16.11 21.10
N ARG A 177 12.33 -15.50 20.24
CA ARG A 177 10.98 -15.98 19.94
C ARG A 177 10.98 -17.31 19.18
N LYS A 178 11.95 -17.54 18.29
CA LYS A 178 12.14 -18.82 17.58
C LYS A 178 12.55 -19.93 18.55
N ALA A 179 13.51 -19.67 19.45
CA ALA A 179 13.92 -20.62 20.49
C ALA A 179 12.73 -21.05 21.37
N ARG A 180 11.89 -20.11 21.83
CA ARG A 180 10.67 -20.42 22.60
C ARG A 180 9.61 -21.22 21.81
N ARG A 181 9.61 -21.13 20.48
CA ARG A 181 8.68 -21.87 19.60
C ARG A 181 9.14 -23.28 19.27
N HIS A 182 10.44 -23.58 19.37
CA HIS A 182 10.95 -24.94 19.28
C HIS A 182 10.70 -25.67 20.60
N HIS A 183 9.46 -26.08 20.83
CA HIS A 183 9.13 -27.01 21.91
C HIS A 183 9.59 -28.43 21.51
N PRO A 184 10.40 -29.12 22.34
CA PRO A 184 10.95 -30.44 21.97
C PRO A 184 9.89 -31.51 21.71
N GLY A 185 8.68 -31.37 22.26
CA GLY A 185 7.54 -32.26 21.98
C GLY A 185 6.84 -32.07 20.63
N GLN A 186 7.34 -31.23 19.72
CA GLN A 186 6.79 -31.04 18.36
C GLN A 186 7.70 -31.56 17.23
N GLN A 187 8.72 -32.37 17.53
CA GLN A 187 9.47 -33.10 16.52
C GLN A 187 8.90 -34.52 16.38
N GLY A 188 8.67 -34.98 15.15
CA GLY A 188 8.24 -36.35 14.86
C GLY A 188 6.73 -36.61 14.70
N LEU A 189 6.11 -36.11 13.61
CA LEU A 189 4.92 -36.77 13.02
C LEU A 189 5.21 -37.39 11.64
N PHE A 190 6.37 -37.06 11.02
CA PHE A 190 6.73 -37.50 9.67
C PHE A 190 8.15 -38.09 9.56
N GLU A 191 8.87 -38.28 10.66
CA GLU A 191 10.26 -38.78 10.67
C GLU A 191 10.39 -40.28 11.01
N GLY A 192 9.27 -40.96 11.31
CA GLY A 192 9.22 -42.41 11.53
C GLY A 192 8.58 -43.13 10.35
N GLY A 193 9.37 -43.47 9.33
CA GLY A 193 8.83 -44.02 8.08
C GLY A 193 9.87 -44.56 7.09
N ALA A 194 10.89 -45.27 7.59
CA ALA A 194 11.81 -46.06 6.77
C ALA A 194 11.79 -47.51 7.25
N ALA A 195 11.20 -48.37 6.43
CA ALA A 195 11.21 -49.83 6.51
C ALA A 195 11.18 -50.37 5.07
#